data_AF-A0AA88XGN7-F1
#
_entry.id   AF-A0AA88XGN7-F1
#
_cell.length_a   1.000
_cell.length_b   1.000
_cell.length_c   1.000
_cell.angle_alpha   90.00
_cell.angle_beta   90.00
_cell.angle_gamma   90.00
#
_symmetry.space_group_name_H-M   'P 1'
#
loop_
_entity.id
_entity.type
_entity.pdbx_description
1 polymer ?
#
loop_
_entity_poly.entity_id
_entity_poly.type
_entity_poly.pdbx_seq_one_letter_code
_entity_poly.pdbx_strand_id
1 'polypeptide(L)'
;MVLRCAWGTCNGDERYPERQGPDGRLILFPKPKTEPEKCLRWIKACGRPHEQLNINKINKHKAVCSKHFVGGKGPTELFPDPIQADGSTIKPSRPKPKRRCESPTTETVTKRRKVLFEDKRREAIQESQALAADYIQLYVVGIGHFVDHNELHSLVQDPTYVFSTTDSELLTTILHTTAHADCTDCVQSTSTDILLLLDSRSREKIKHYIKSGIEMVRFLDIDSTDINMGIYTYSDSIEKKVPIEKHSENELLLSLPVITLSTSSDENLSRVVSHGKQELDVCGRADSKKLLILFSDGQFNDLIDMKNAVQNATDEETTVLIFGAGETVNHTAIRNVVTDSYYALLSASSNEYTPLQTVKSESWYTVCAEDIFQARV
;
A
#
# COMPACT_ATOMS: atom_id res chain seq x y z
N MET A 1 17.29 40.41 20.56
CA MET A 1 17.57 38.97 20.37
C MET A 1 18.56 38.86 19.23
N VAL A 2 19.68 38.17 19.42
CA VAL A 2 20.87 38.28 18.56
C VAL A 2 21.01 37.06 17.66
N LEU A 3 21.44 37.24 16.40
CA LEU A 3 21.67 36.11 15.50
C LEU A 3 22.84 35.26 15.99
N ARG A 4 22.59 33.95 16.15
CA ARG A 4 23.61 32.96 16.55
C ARG A 4 23.71 31.86 15.51
N CYS A 5 24.93 31.42 15.28
CA CYS A 5 25.21 30.27 14.44
C CYS A 5 24.61 29.00 15.08
N ALA A 6 23.80 28.28 14.32
CA ALA A 6 23.18 27.03 14.74
C ALA A 6 24.04 25.79 14.43
N TRP A 7 25.16 25.97 13.73
CA TRP A 7 25.99 24.87 13.25
C TRP A 7 26.86 24.27 14.36
N GLY A 8 26.76 22.96 14.57
CA GLY A 8 27.61 22.17 15.46
C GLY A 8 27.94 22.86 16.78
N THR A 9 29.22 22.94 17.11
CA THR A 9 29.78 23.64 18.27
C THR A 9 30.18 25.09 17.98
N CYS A 10 29.74 25.67 16.85
CA CYS A 10 30.14 27.02 16.45
C CYS A 10 29.58 28.09 17.41
N ASN A 11 30.46 29.01 17.82
CA ASN A 11 30.15 30.13 18.72
C ASN A 11 30.05 31.47 17.99
N GLY A 12 29.78 31.46 16.68
CA GLY A 12 29.56 32.67 15.88
C GLY A 12 28.26 33.38 16.26
N ASP A 13 28.35 34.67 16.54
CA ASP A 13 27.24 35.52 16.98
C ASP A 13 27.43 36.91 16.36
N GLU A 14 26.32 37.57 16.01
CA GLU A 14 26.27 38.90 15.40
C GLU A 14 26.99 39.98 16.22
N ARG A 15 27.09 39.82 17.54
CA ARG A 15 27.83 40.74 18.44
C ARG A 15 29.35 40.69 18.27
N TYR A 16 29.87 39.62 17.69
CA TYR A 16 31.30 39.36 17.58
C TYR A 16 31.66 38.99 16.13
N PRO A 17 31.66 39.99 15.21
CA PRO A 17 31.94 39.78 13.79
C PRO A 17 33.32 39.17 13.53
N GLU A 18 34.30 39.44 14.40
CA GLU A 18 35.66 38.91 14.32
C GLU A 18 35.70 37.37 14.40
N ARG A 19 34.73 36.76 15.10
CA ARG A 19 34.60 35.28 15.21
C ARG A 19 34.13 34.64 13.92
N GLN A 20 33.62 35.43 12.98
CA GLN A 20 33.05 35.01 11.71
C GLN A 20 34.10 34.98 10.58
N GLY A 21 35.33 35.44 10.84
CA GLY A 21 36.44 35.42 9.87
C GLY A 21 36.41 36.61 8.89
N PRO A 22 37.43 36.76 8.02
CA PRO A 22 37.62 37.96 7.19
C PRO A 22 36.45 38.30 6.24
N ASP A 23 35.70 37.29 5.77
CA ASP A 23 34.48 37.44 4.93
C ASP A 23 33.21 36.91 5.65
N GLY A 24 33.27 36.87 6.97
CA GLY A 24 32.28 36.22 7.82
C GLY A 24 30.93 36.92 7.87
N ARG A 25 29.92 36.37 7.19
CA ARG A 25 28.51 36.74 7.36
C ARG A 25 27.67 35.61 7.95
N LEU A 26 26.62 35.99 8.69
CA LEU A 26 25.56 35.10 9.17
C LEU A 26 24.45 35.00 8.12
N ILE A 27 24.18 33.77 7.66
CA ILE A 27 23.15 33.49 6.66
C ILE A 27 21.92 32.97 7.39
N LEU A 28 20.79 33.63 7.21
CA LEU A 28 19.54 33.28 7.87
C LEU A 28 19.09 31.87 7.50
N PHE A 29 18.50 31.19 8.46
CA PHE A 29 17.95 29.86 8.25
C PHE A 29 16.76 29.90 7.26
N PRO A 30 16.64 28.92 6.33
CA PRO A 30 15.46 28.77 5.49
C PRO A 30 14.19 28.66 6.33
N LYS A 31 13.14 29.39 5.96
CA LYS A 31 11.91 29.40 6.75
C LYS A 31 11.12 28.11 6.55
N PRO A 32 10.65 27.44 7.63
CA PRO A 32 9.86 26.21 7.52
C PRO A 32 8.62 26.34 6.63
N LYS A 33 7.97 27.51 6.63
CA LYS A 33 6.76 27.76 5.84
C LYS A 33 7.00 27.89 4.33
N THR A 34 8.16 28.39 3.90
CA THR A 34 8.43 28.68 2.47
C THR A 34 9.37 27.67 1.82
N GLU A 35 10.31 27.10 2.59
CA GLU A 35 11.30 26.14 2.07
C GLU A 35 11.49 24.99 3.10
N PRO A 36 10.46 24.14 3.32
CA PRO A 36 10.48 23.11 4.37
C PRO A 36 11.60 22.07 4.15
N GLU A 37 11.78 21.60 2.92
CA GLU A 37 12.81 20.61 2.59
C GLU A 37 14.24 21.13 2.83
N LYS A 38 14.51 22.36 2.41
CA LYS A 38 15.82 23.01 2.61
C LYS A 38 16.10 23.26 4.09
N CYS A 39 15.07 23.65 4.84
CA CYS A 39 15.13 23.81 6.29
C CYS A 39 15.51 22.49 6.97
N LEU A 40 14.87 21.37 6.62
CA LEU A 40 15.20 20.05 7.16
C LEU A 40 16.63 19.62 6.83
N ARG A 41 17.09 19.87 5.58
CA ARG A 41 18.49 19.59 5.19
C ARG A 41 19.49 20.39 6.02
N TRP A 42 19.21 21.67 6.29
CA TRP A 42 20.06 22.51 7.12
C TRP A 42 20.07 22.09 8.59
N ILE A 43 18.92 21.64 9.14
CA ILE A 43 18.84 21.12 10.51
C ILE A 43 19.74 19.89 10.64
N LYS A 44 19.63 18.96 9.69
CA LYS A 44 20.47 17.76 9.63
C LYS A 44 21.96 18.12 9.50
N ALA A 45 22.31 19.02 8.59
CA ALA A 45 23.70 19.44 8.37
C ALA A 45 24.32 20.13 9.60
N CYS A 46 23.53 20.87 10.38
CA CYS A 46 24.00 21.53 11.58
C CYS A 46 24.34 20.56 12.73
N GLY A 47 23.83 19.32 12.72
CA GLY A 47 24.23 18.26 13.67
C GLY A 47 24.00 18.57 15.16
N ARG A 48 23.03 19.45 15.49
CA ARG A 48 22.62 19.72 16.88
C ARG A 48 21.63 18.66 17.36
N PRO A 49 21.58 18.37 18.68
CA PRO A 49 20.54 17.52 19.24
C PRO A 49 19.13 18.04 18.87
N HIS A 50 18.20 17.12 18.61
CA HIS A 50 16.83 17.46 18.17
C HIS A 50 16.09 18.37 19.17
N GLU A 51 16.43 18.27 20.46
CA GLU A 51 15.93 19.16 21.51
C GLU A 51 16.39 20.62 21.34
N GLN A 52 17.57 20.86 20.77
CA GLN A 52 18.13 22.21 20.60
C GLN A 52 17.78 22.84 19.24
N LEU A 53 17.69 22.02 18.20
CA LEU A 53 17.41 22.45 16.83
C LEU A 53 16.42 21.49 16.16
N ASN A 54 15.18 21.95 16.02
CA ASN A 54 14.13 21.25 15.27
C ASN A 54 13.29 22.28 14.50
N ILE A 55 12.42 21.78 13.62
CA ILE A 55 11.61 22.61 12.71
C ILE A 55 10.75 23.65 13.45
N ASN A 56 10.26 23.32 14.65
CA ASN A 56 9.42 24.21 15.47
C ASN A 56 10.26 25.28 16.20
N LYS A 57 11.57 25.05 16.36
CA LYS A 57 12.52 25.99 16.99
C LYS A 57 13.22 26.90 15.99
N ILE A 58 12.94 26.76 14.68
CA ILE A 58 13.45 27.68 13.65
C ILE A 58 12.65 28.97 13.66
N ASN A 59 13.31 30.07 14.04
CA ASN A 59 12.76 31.41 14.04
C ASN A 59 13.68 32.38 13.28
N LYS A 60 13.29 33.65 13.19
CA LYS A 60 14.04 34.70 12.48
C LYS A 60 15.45 34.98 13.02
N HIS A 61 15.81 34.41 14.17
CA HIS A 61 17.09 34.63 14.85
C HIS A 61 18.05 33.42 14.74
N LYS A 62 17.68 32.40 13.94
CA LYS A 62 18.56 31.28 13.62
C LYS A 62 19.33 31.58 12.33
N ALA A 63 20.64 31.41 12.37
CA ALA A 63 21.52 31.61 11.23
C ALA A 63 22.65 30.57 11.20
N VAL A 64 23.37 30.49 10.10
CA VAL A 64 24.58 29.68 9.93
C VAL A 64 25.68 30.59 9.40
N CYS A 65 26.87 30.54 10.01
CA CYS A 65 28.03 31.29 9.52
C CYS A 65 28.45 30.79 8.14
N SER A 66 28.83 31.72 7.27
CA SER A 66 29.43 31.48 5.94
C SER A 66 30.61 30.51 5.93
N LYS A 67 31.37 30.38 7.04
CA LYS A 67 32.43 29.37 7.23
C LYS A 67 31.96 27.92 7.07
N HIS A 68 30.69 27.64 7.36
CA HIS A 68 30.13 26.30 7.28
C HIS A 68 29.57 25.97 5.90
N PHE A 69 29.95 26.73 4.88
CA PHE A 69 29.64 26.43 3.49
C PHE A 69 30.92 26.22 2.71
N VAL A 70 30.84 25.43 1.65
CA VAL A 70 31.97 25.15 0.76
C VAL A 70 32.53 26.47 0.22
N GLY A 71 33.83 26.72 0.44
CA GLY A 71 34.51 27.95 0.04
C GLY A 71 34.33 29.15 0.97
N GLY A 72 33.65 29.00 2.12
CA GLY A 72 33.61 30.02 3.18
C GLY A 72 32.79 31.28 2.89
N LYS A 73 32.08 31.33 1.75
CA LYS A 73 31.33 32.53 1.28
C LYS A 73 29.80 32.37 1.31
N GLY A 74 29.31 31.29 1.91
CA GLY A 74 27.88 30.96 1.98
C GLY A 74 27.40 29.99 0.89
N PRO A 75 26.07 29.79 0.76
CA PRO A 75 25.51 28.82 -0.18
C PRO A 75 25.78 29.22 -1.63
N THR A 76 26.20 28.25 -2.45
CA THR A 76 26.42 28.38 -3.90
C THR A 76 25.43 27.51 -4.67
N GLU A 77 25.33 27.68 -5.99
CA GLU A 77 24.44 26.85 -6.81
C GLU A 77 24.81 25.35 -6.78
N LEU A 78 26.11 25.03 -6.71
CA LEU A 78 26.62 23.67 -6.60
C LEU A 78 26.57 23.13 -5.16
N PHE A 79 26.68 24.00 -4.16
CA PHE A 79 26.67 23.65 -2.74
C PHE A 79 25.74 24.58 -1.95
N PRO A 80 24.41 24.36 -2.01
CA PRO A 80 23.41 25.25 -1.41
C PRO A 80 23.20 25.04 0.09
N ASP A 81 23.71 23.94 0.64
CA ASP A 81 23.52 23.52 2.03
C ASP A 81 24.83 23.64 2.84
N PRO A 82 24.75 23.82 4.17
CA PRO A 82 25.95 23.80 5.03
C PRO A 82 26.67 22.46 4.97
N ILE A 83 27.98 22.47 5.17
CA ILE A 83 28.80 21.28 5.38
C ILE A 83 28.26 20.53 6.60
N GLN A 84 28.21 19.20 6.54
CA GLN A 84 27.70 18.42 7.66
C GLN A 84 28.65 18.46 8.86
N ALA A 85 28.12 18.71 10.06
CA ALA A 85 28.91 18.76 11.30
C ALA A 85 29.44 17.40 11.76
N ASP A 86 28.94 16.30 11.20
CA ASP A 86 29.35 14.92 11.46
C ASP A 86 30.60 14.48 10.68
N GLY A 87 31.14 15.33 9.79
CA GLY A 87 32.33 15.03 8.99
C GLY A 87 32.08 14.14 7.76
N SER A 88 30.82 13.89 7.40
CA SER A 88 30.47 13.09 6.22
C SER A 88 30.89 13.74 4.89
N THR A 89 31.01 12.91 3.85
CA THR A 89 31.53 13.32 2.54
C THR A 89 30.61 14.33 1.83
N ILE A 90 31.19 15.44 1.38
CA ILE A 90 30.47 16.52 0.68
C ILE A 90 30.12 16.04 -0.73
N LYS A 91 28.83 15.99 -1.08
CA LYS A 91 28.35 15.68 -2.43
C LYS A 91 27.80 16.95 -3.11
N PRO A 92 28.17 17.23 -4.38
CA PRO A 92 27.62 18.38 -5.11
C PRO A 92 26.13 18.21 -5.40
N SER A 93 25.39 19.32 -5.38
CA SER A 93 23.99 19.35 -5.78
C SER A 93 23.88 19.10 -7.29
N ARG A 94 22.97 18.22 -7.69
CA ARG A 94 22.70 17.96 -9.11
C ARG A 94 22.16 19.26 -9.73
N PRO A 95 22.73 19.77 -10.84
CA PRO A 95 22.23 20.97 -11.49
C PRO A 95 20.75 20.85 -11.76
N LYS A 96 19.96 21.85 -11.36
CA LYS A 96 18.56 21.92 -11.78
C LYS A 96 18.55 21.97 -13.31
N PRO A 97 17.71 21.18 -14.00
CA PRO A 97 17.62 21.22 -15.45
C PRO A 97 17.42 22.66 -15.91
N LYS A 98 18.24 23.16 -16.85
CA LYS A 98 18.08 24.50 -17.42
C LYS A 98 16.64 24.62 -17.94
N ARG A 99 15.85 25.53 -17.37
CA ARG A 99 14.55 25.88 -17.93
C ARG A 99 14.79 26.43 -19.34
N ARG A 100 14.30 25.70 -20.34
CA ARG A 100 14.25 26.17 -21.73
C ARG A 100 13.26 27.34 -21.78
N CYS A 101 13.64 28.41 -22.49
CA CYS A 101 12.77 29.55 -22.74
C CYS A 101 11.46 29.08 -23.40
N GLU A 102 10.35 29.53 -22.83
CA GLU A 102 8.95 29.54 -23.31
C GLU A 102 8.44 28.33 -24.13
N SER A 103 7.64 27.48 -23.47
CA SER A 103 6.46 26.78 -24.04
C SER A 103 5.75 25.93 -22.96
N PRO A 104 4.51 25.48 -23.23
CA PRO A 104 3.25 25.97 -22.66
C PRO A 104 2.99 25.54 -21.20
N THR A 105 1.97 26.15 -20.60
CA THR A 105 1.46 25.98 -19.23
C THR A 105 1.54 24.55 -18.67
N THR A 106 1.85 24.46 -17.38
CA THR A 106 2.09 23.26 -16.55
C THR A 106 1.02 22.15 -16.67
N GLU A 107 -0.20 22.48 -17.12
CA GLU A 107 -1.27 21.52 -17.43
C GLU A 107 -0.97 20.65 -18.67
N THR A 108 -0.25 21.17 -19.66
CA THR A 108 0.04 20.45 -20.91
C THR A 108 1.13 19.39 -20.72
N VAL A 109 2.06 19.60 -19.80
CA VAL A 109 3.16 18.66 -19.49
C VAL A 109 2.65 17.48 -18.68
N THR A 110 1.79 17.69 -17.69
CA THR A 110 1.12 16.60 -16.95
C THR A 110 0.14 15.83 -17.85
N LYS A 111 -0.59 16.52 -18.74
CA LYS A 111 -1.42 15.86 -19.76
C LYS A 111 -0.59 15.02 -20.73
N ARG A 112 0.49 15.55 -21.32
CA ARG A 112 1.36 14.78 -22.23
C ARG A 112 2.03 13.58 -21.56
N ARG A 113 2.46 13.70 -20.30
CA ARG A 113 3.03 12.56 -19.56
C ARG A 113 1.97 11.50 -19.27
N LYS A 114 0.77 11.89 -18.83
CA LYS A 114 -0.35 10.96 -18.64
C LYS A 114 -0.73 10.25 -19.95
N VAL A 115 -0.79 10.97 -21.06
CA VAL A 115 -1.07 10.40 -22.39
C VAL A 115 0.00 9.39 -22.78
N LEU A 116 1.29 9.70 -22.61
CA LEU A 116 2.37 8.76 -22.93
C LEU A 116 2.36 7.48 -22.06
N PHE A 117 1.94 7.56 -20.80
CA PHE A 117 1.82 6.38 -19.94
C PHE A 117 0.57 5.54 -20.29
N GLU A 118 -0.56 6.18 -20.60
CA GLU A 118 -1.76 5.52 -21.12
C GLU A 118 -1.49 4.79 -22.44
N ASP A 119 -0.74 5.40 -23.36
CA ASP A 119 -0.41 4.81 -24.65
C ASP A 119 0.43 3.52 -24.49
N LYS A 120 1.43 3.56 -23.59
CA LYS A 120 2.25 2.38 -23.27
C LYS A 120 1.48 1.26 -22.60
N ARG A 121 0.55 1.60 -21.69
CA ARG A 121 -0.32 0.63 -21.04
C ARG A 121 -1.18 -0.11 -22.07
N ARG A 122 -1.77 0.63 -23.02
CA ARG A 122 -2.58 0.04 -24.10
C ARG A 122 -1.77 -0.86 -25.02
N GLU A 123 -0.54 -0.44 -25.35
CA GLU A 123 0.38 -1.25 -26.15
C GLU A 123 0.69 -2.58 -25.46
N ALA A 124 1.01 -2.56 -24.16
CA ALA A 124 1.27 -3.78 -23.39
C ALA A 124 0.06 -4.74 -23.34
N ILE A 125 -1.15 -4.22 -23.16
CA ILE A 125 -2.39 -5.02 -23.19
C ILE A 125 -2.64 -5.60 -24.59
N GLN A 126 -2.35 -4.84 -25.65
CA GLN A 126 -2.54 -5.32 -27.01
C GLN A 126 -1.52 -6.42 -27.37
N GLU A 127 -0.27 -6.27 -26.94
CA GLU A 127 0.76 -7.30 -27.11
C GLU A 127 0.42 -8.57 -26.32
N SER A 128 -0.06 -8.43 -25.08
CA SER A 128 -0.44 -9.58 -24.28
C SER A 128 -1.59 -10.38 -24.90
N GLN A 129 -2.57 -9.69 -25.50
CA GLN A 129 -3.65 -10.32 -26.25
C GLN A 129 -3.16 -11.04 -27.52
N ALA A 130 -2.16 -10.49 -28.21
CA ALA A 130 -1.55 -11.14 -29.37
C ALA A 130 -0.82 -12.43 -28.96
N LEU A 131 -0.06 -12.41 -27.86
CA LEU A 131 0.59 -13.61 -27.33
C LEU A 131 -0.42 -14.69 -26.96
N ALA A 132 -1.53 -14.32 -26.33
CA ALA A 132 -2.60 -15.26 -26.00
C ALA A 132 -3.24 -15.90 -27.24
N ALA A 133 -3.37 -15.14 -28.34
CA ALA A 133 -3.88 -15.67 -29.62
C ALA A 133 -2.93 -16.69 -30.27
N ASP A 134 -1.62 -16.56 -30.00
CA ASP A 134 -0.58 -17.50 -30.42
C ASP A 134 -0.44 -18.70 -29.46
N TYR A 135 -1.41 -18.93 -28.59
CA TYR A 135 -1.43 -19.99 -27.58
C TYR A 135 -0.26 -19.91 -26.57
N ILE A 136 0.27 -18.70 -26.34
CA ILE A 136 1.30 -18.46 -25.32
C ILE A 136 0.62 -18.10 -24.00
N GLN A 137 0.83 -18.94 -22.99
CA GLN A 137 0.37 -18.71 -21.62
C GLN A 137 1.18 -17.58 -20.98
N LEU A 138 0.51 -16.51 -20.53
CA LEU A 138 1.15 -15.39 -19.85
C LEU A 138 0.91 -15.45 -18.34
N TYR A 139 2.00 -15.39 -17.57
CA TYR A 139 1.97 -15.23 -16.12
C TYR A 139 2.54 -13.86 -15.76
N VAL A 140 1.87 -13.15 -14.86
CA VAL A 140 2.23 -11.77 -14.48
C VAL A 140 2.53 -11.72 -13.00
N VAL A 141 3.68 -11.12 -12.64
CA VAL A 141 4.13 -11.04 -11.25
C VAL A 141 4.30 -9.57 -10.85
N GLY A 142 3.55 -9.16 -9.83
CA GLY A 142 3.65 -7.85 -9.22
C GLY A 142 4.70 -7.82 -8.11
N ILE A 143 5.72 -6.95 -8.22
CA ILE A 143 6.75 -6.79 -7.20
C ILE A 143 6.72 -5.37 -6.61
N GLY A 144 6.32 -5.27 -5.33
CA GLY A 144 6.46 -4.08 -4.49
C GLY A 144 5.17 -3.27 -4.24
N HIS A 145 5.24 -2.33 -3.30
CA HIS A 145 4.07 -1.62 -2.74
C HIS A 145 3.38 -0.61 -3.67
N PHE A 146 3.89 -0.41 -4.90
CA PHE A 146 3.33 0.53 -5.88
C PHE A 146 2.78 -0.17 -7.11
N VAL A 147 2.62 -1.49 -7.06
CA VAL A 147 2.06 -2.28 -8.16
C VAL A 147 0.57 -1.95 -8.31
N ASP A 148 0.17 -1.62 -9.52
CA ASP A 148 -1.24 -1.47 -9.88
C ASP A 148 -1.76 -2.81 -10.39
N HIS A 149 -2.46 -3.55 -9.53
CA HIS A 149 -2.96 -4.88 -9.87
C HIS A 149 -4.12 -4.82 -10.88
N ASN A 150 -4.82 -3.69 -11.00
CA ASN A 150 -5.80 -3.48 -12.08
C ASN A 150 -5.11 -3.45 -13.44
N GLU A 151 -3.87 -2.96 -13.50
CA GLU A 151 -3.05 -3.05 -14.70
C GLU A 151 -2.62 -4.50 -14.98
N LEU A 152 -2.15 -5.23 -13.97
CA LEU A 152 -1.69 -6.62 -14.15
C LEU A 152 -2.80 -7.57 -14.61
N HIS A 153 -3.98 -7.48 -14.01
CA HIS A 153 -5.15 -8.27 -14.42
C HIS A 153 -5.61 -7.97 -15.85
N SER A 154 -5.37 -6.74 -16.34
CA SER A 154 -5.71 -6.40 -17.73
C SER A 154 -4.78 -7.02 -18.78
N LEU A 155 -3.64 -7.59 -18.36
CA LEU A 155 -2.68 -8.22 -19.26
C LEU A 155 -3.01 -9.69 -19.55
N VAL A 156 -3.75 -10.37 -18.66
CA VAL A 156 -4.06 -11.80 -18.77
C VAL A 156 -5.55 -12.04 -19.01
N GLN A 157 -5.90 -13.12 -19.72
CA GLN A 157 -7.29 -13.51 -19.92
C GLN A 157 -7.91 -14.13 -18.66
N ASP A 158 -7.10 -14.92 -17.95
CA ASP A 158 -7.48 -15.57 -16.71
C ASP A 158 -6.73 -14.92 -15.54
N PRO A 159 -7.43 -14.30 -14.58
CA PRO A 159 -6.82 -13.62 -13.44
C PRO A 159 -6.08 -14.56 -12.48
N THR A 160 -6.30 -15.87 -12.59
CA THR A 160 -5.54 -16.90 -11.84
C THR A 160 -4.04 -16.91 -12.18
N TYR A 161 -3.62 -16.19 -13.24
CA TYR A 161 -2.21 -16.09 -13.63
C TYR A 161 -1.52 -14.79 -13.19
N VAL A 162 -2.14 -14.02 -12.29
CA VAL A 162 -1.52 -12.85 -11.65
C VAL A 162 -1.09 -13.20 -10.23
N PHE A 163 0.19 -13.00 -9.93
CA PHE A 163 0.81 -13.37 -8.65
C PHE A 163 1.50 -12.18 -7.98
N SER A 164 1.65 -12.22 -6.66
CA SER A 164 2.49 -11.32 -5.87
C SER A 164 3.82 -11.97 -5.46
N THR A 165 4.77 -11.15 -5.00
CA THR A 165 6.09 -11.56 -4.49
C THR A 165 6.09 -12.54 -3.34
N THR A 166 5.01 -12.61 -2.58
CA THR A 166 4.87 -13.53 -1.45
C THR A 166 4.33 -14.90 -1.87
N ASP A 167 3.92 -15.06 -3.12
CA ASP A 167 3.33 -16.30 -3.61
C ASP A 167 4.42 -17.33 -3.91
N SER A 168 4.63 -18.25 -2.98
CA SER A 168 5.24 -19.56 -3.30
C SER A 168 4.44 -20.29 -4.38
N GLU A 169 3.17 -19.90 -4.58
CA GLU A 169 2.22 -20.46 -5.53
C GLU A 169 2.61 -20.24 -6.99
N LEU A 170 3.30 -19.15 -7.36
CA LEU A 170 3.75 -18.92 -8.74
C LEU A 170 4.63 -20.08 -9.24
N LEU A 171 5.59 -20.48 -8.41
CA LEU A 171 6.49 -21.59 -8.72
C LEU A 171 5.69 -22.89 -8.87
N THR A 172 4.73 -23.11 -7.99
CA THR A 172 3.82 -24.26 -8.03
C THR A 172 2.96 -24.27 -9.29
N THR A 173 2.41 -23.13 -9.70
CA THR A 173 1.62 -23.00 -10.93
C THR A 173 2.46 -23.27 -12.17
N ILE A 174 3.66 -22.69 -12.25
CA ILE A 174 4.60 -22.97 -13.34
C ILE A 174 4.95 -24.46 -13.37
N LEU A 175 5.21 -25.07 -12.22
CA LEU A 175 5.49 -26.50 -12.12
C LEU A 175 4.32 -27.33 -12.64
N HIS A 176 3.08 -27.02 -12.25
CA HIS A 176 1.90 -27.76 -12.71
C HIS A 176 1.67 -27.61 -14.22
N THR A 177 1.77 -26.40 -14.77
CA THR A 177 1.50 -26.17 -16.19
C THR A 177 2.60 -26.67 -17.11
N THR A 178 3.82 -26.83 -16.59
CA THR A 178 4.93 -27.45 -17.32
C THR A 178 5.08 -28.96 -17.04
N ALA A 179 4.39 -29.49 -16.04
CA ALA A 179 4.38 -30.91 -15.72
C ALA A 179 3.64 -31.72 -16.79
N HIS A 180 4.12 -32.95 -17.03
CA HIS A 180 3.45 -33.88 -17.94
C HIS A 180 2.09 -34.29 -17.38
N ALA A 181 1.12 -34.59 -18.25
CA ALA A 181 -0.25 -34.96 -17.86
C ALA A 181 -0.35 -36.19 -16.93
N ASP A 182 0.72 -36.97 -16.82
CA ASP A 182 0.81 -38.15 -15.95
C ASP A 182 1.39 -37.83 -14.56
N CYS A 183 1.67 -36.55 -14.28
CA CYS A 183 2.15 -36.07 -12.99
C CYS A 183 0.96 -35.84 -12.05
N THR A 184 0.68 -36.79 -11.16
CA THR A 184 -0.45 -36.74 -10.20
C THR A 184 -0.07 -36.17 -8.83
N ASP A 185 1.09 -35.53 -8.71
CA ASP A 185 1.68 -35.15 -7.41
C ASP A 185 1.13 -33.85 -6.83
N CYS A 186 0.31 -33.12 -7.59
CA CYS A 186 -0.33 -31.87 -7.16
C CYS A 186 -1.85 -31.96 -7.30
N VAL A 187 -2.57 -31.60 -6.24
CA VAL A 187 -4.03 -31.50 -6.23
C VAL A 187 -4.41 -30.04 -6.07
N GLN A 188 -5.25 -29.54 -6.98
CA GLN A 188 -5.85 -28.22 -6.83
C GLN A 188 -6.83 -28.27 -5.65
N SER A 189 -6.54 -27.51 -4.59
CA SER A 189 -7.41 -27.39 -3.43
C SER A 189 -8.20 -26.09 -3.52
N THR A 190 -9.47 -26.17 -3.15
CA THR A 190 -10.33 -24.99 -2.95
C THR A 190 -10.84 -24.91 -1.52
N SER A 191 -10.23 -25.67 -0.59
CA SER A 191 -10.61 -25.67 0.82
C SER A 191 -10.24 -24.32 1.41
N THR A 192 -11.21 -23.40 1.39
CA THR A 192 -11.00 -22.01 1.79
C THR A 192 -12.11 -21.57 2.73
N ASP A 193 -11.75 -20.92 3.83
CA ASP A 193 -12.70 -20.33 4.76
C ASP A 193 -12.62 -18.81 4.66
N ILE A 194 -13.75 -18.18 4.34
CA ILE A 194 -13.84 -16.74 4.09
C ILE A 194 -14.69 -16.08 5.18
N LEU A 195 -14.17 -15.04 5.82
CA LEU A 195 -14.94 -14.20 6.72
C LEU A 195 -15.10 -12.79 6.15
N LEU A 196 -16.34 -12.42 5.82
CA LEU A 196 -16.69 -11.07 5.39
C LEU A 196 -17.05 -10.21 6.60
N LEU A 197 -16.32 -9.10 6.80
CA LEU A 197 -16.57 -8.11 7.84
C LEU A 197 -17.11 -6.83 7.22
N LEU A 198 -18.41 -6.58 7.40
CA LEU A 198 -19.12 -5.46 6.78
C LEU A 198 -19.29 -4.28 7.75
N ASP A 199 -18.79 -3.11 7.35
CA ASP A 199 -18.98 -1.87 8.10
C ASP A 199 -20.43 -1.37 8.04
N SER A 200 -21.16 -1.50 9.15
CA SER A 200 -22.58 -1.15 9.27
C SER A 200 -22.83 0.26 9.82
N ARG A 201 -21.78 1.09 9.97
CA ARG A 201 -21.86 2.43 10.59
C ARG A 201 -22.50 3.48 9.68
N SER A 202 -22.48 3.28 8.36
CA SER A 202 -22.97 4.26 7.38
C SER A 202 -24.03 3.70 6.45
N ARG A 203 -25.20 4.36 6.44
CA ARG A 203 -26.34 4.03 5.56
C ARG A 203 -26.02 4.11 4.08
N GLU A 204 -25.20 5.07 3.69
CA GLU A 204 -24.82 5.28 2.30
C GLU A 204 -23.86 4.17 1.85
N LYS A 205 -22.86 3.86 2.69
CA LYS A 205 -21.77 2.93 2.36
C LYS A 205 -22.19 1.47 2.45
N ILE A 206 -23.03 1.09 3.43
CA ILE A 206 -23.46 -0.30 3.61
C ILE A 206 -24.13 -0.86 2.36
N LYS A 207 -24.84 -0.03 1.58
CA LYS A 207 -25.47 -0.45 0.33
C LYS A 207 -24.43 -0.90 -0.71
N HIS A 208 -23.30 -0.19 -0.78
CA HIS A 208 -22.19 -0.56 -1.65
C HIS A 208 -21.51 -1.84 -1.16
N TYR A 209 -21.34 -2.02 0.15
CA TYR A 209 -20.75 -3.23 0.71
C TYR A 209 -21.65 -4.45 0.51
N ILE A 210 -22.95 -4.34 0.75
CA ILE A 210 -23.94 -5.40 0.48
C ILE A 210 -23.92 -5.76 -1.02
N LYS A 211 -23.96 -4.76 -1.91
CA LYS A 211 -23.89 -5.00 -3.35
C LYS A 211 -22.61 -5.74 -3.74
N SER A 212 -21.46 -5.29 -3.22
CA SER A 212 -20.15 -5.90 -3.51
C SER A 212 -20.06 -7.32 -2.93
N GLY A 213 -20.61 -7.57 -1.75
CA GLY A 213 -20.70 -8.90 -1.15
C GLY A 213 -21.57 -9.85 -1.98
N ILE A 214 -22.70 -9.37 -2.50
CA ILE A 214 -23.55 -10.15 -3.41
C ILE A 214 -22.80 -10.52 -4.69
N GLU A 215 -22.09 -9.54 -5.29
CA GLU A 215 -21.28 -9.78 -6.48
C GLU A 215 -20.15 -10.77 -6.21
N MET A 216 -19.51 -10.70 -5.03
CA MET A 216 -18.46 -11.62 -4.60
C MET A 216 -18.96 -13.04 -4.41
N VAL A 217 -20.09 -13.23 -3.72
CA VAL A 217 -20.72 -14.54 -3.53
C VAL A 217 -21.01 -15.21 -4.88
N ARG A 218 -21.58 -14.45 -5.83
CA ARG A 218 -21.85 -14.95 -7.19
C ARG A 218 -20.58 -15.25 -7.98
N PHE A 219 -19.49 -14.55 -7.72
CA PHE A 219 -18.26 -14.70 -8.48
C PHE A 219 -17.40 -15.90 -8.01
N LEU A 220 -17.59 -16.32 -6.75
CA LEU A 220 -16.88 -17.43 -6.12
C LEU A 220 -17.50 -18.81 -6.36
N ASP A 221 -18.65 -18.89 -7.03
CA ASP A 221 -19.33 -20.14 -7.39
C ASP A 221 -19.47 -21.10 -6.18
N ILE A 222 -19.95 -20.59 -5.04
CA ILE A 222 -19.92 -21.22 -3.69
C ILE A 222 -20.45 -22.67 -3.66
N ASP A 223 -21.47 -22.96 -4.46
CA ASP A 223 -22.10 -24.29 -4.50
C ASP A 223 -21.19 -25.36 -5.15
N SER A 224 -20.24 -24.94 -5.99
CA SER A 224 -19.33 -25.80 -6.74
C SER A 224 -17.91 -25.88 -6.17
N THR A 225 -17.60 -25.03 -5.19
CA THR A 225 -16.28 -24.91 -4.57
C THR A 225 -16.30 -25.40 -3.12
N ASP A 226 -15.15 -25.74 -2.55
CA ASP A 226 -15.04 -26.14 -1.14
C ASP A 226 -14.85 -24.92 -0.19
N ILE A 227 -15.71 -23.92 -0.37
CA ILE A 227 -15.67 -22.67 0.41
C ILE A 227 -16.67 -22.72 1.57
N ASN A 228 -16.20 -22.42 2.78
CA ASN A 228 -17.05 -22.01 3.91
C ASN A 228 -17.03 -20.48 4.02
N MET A 229 -18.17 -19.86 4.30
CA MET A 229 -18.26 -18.39 4.33
C MET A 229 -19.05 -17.89 5.53
N GLY A 230 -18.42 -17.04 6.34
CA GLY A 230 -19.10 -16.25 7.38
C GLY A 230 -19.33 -14.80 6.95
N ILE A 231 -20.42 -14.21 7.44
CA ILE A 231 -20.79 -12.81 7.17
C ILE A 231 -21.08 -12.12 8.49
N TYR A 232 -20.18 -11.25 8.92
CA TYR A 232 -20.28 -10.51 10.16
C TYR A 232 -20.38 -9.02 9.86
N THR A 233 -21.05 -8.28 10.73
CA THR A 233 -21.17 -6.82 10.61
C THR A 233 -20.54 -6.18 11.81
N TYR A 234 -19.91 -5.01 11.63
CA TYR A 234 -19.29 -4.30 12.74
C TYR A 234 -19.68 -2.82 12.80
N SER A 235 -19.83 -2.37 14.04
CA SER A 235 -19.98 -0.99 14.49
C SER A 235 -19.26 -0.86 15.84
N ASP A 236 -19.94 -0.43 16.91
CA ASP A 236 -19.55 -0.61 18.32
C ASP A 236 -19.41 -2.07 18.78
N SER A 237 -20.09 -3.01 18.14
CA SER A 237 -19.95 -4.43 18.41
C SER A 237 -19.86 -5.20 17.09
N ILE A 238 -19.42 -6.45 17.19
CA ILE A 238 -19.34 -7.37 16.05
C ILE A 238 -20.53 -8.31 16.16
N GLU A 239 -21.40 -8.28 15.17
CA GLU A 239 -22.59 -9.12 15.10
C GLU A 239 -22.39 -10.22 14.06
N LYS A 240 -22.53 -11.48 14.48
CA LYS A 240 -22.46 -12.64 13.62
C LYS A 240 -23.80 -12.79 12.88
N LYS A 241 -23.84 -12.50 11.57
CA LYS A 241 -25.07 -12.66 10.75
C LYS A 241 -25.16 -14.05 10.15
N VAL A 242 -24.04 -14.55 9.67
CA VAL A 242 -23.87 -15.91 9.16
C VAL A 242 -22.58 -16.48 9.74
N PRO A 243 -22.60 -17.65 10.41
CA PRO A 243 -21.40 -18.29 10.95
C PRO A 243 -20.47 -18.77 9.83
N ILE A 244 -19.22 -19.12 10.16
CA ILE A 244 -18.24 -19.62 9.18
C ILE A 244 -18.50 -21.12 8.99
N GLU A 245 -19.42 -21.45 8.09
CA GLU A 245 -19.80 -22.83 7.77
C GLU A 245 -20.05 -23.00 6.27
N LYS A 246 -20.35 -24.23 5.84
CA LYS A 246 -20.73 -24.49 4.46
C LYS A 246 -22.17 -24.02 4.23
N HIS A 247 -22.32 -22.98 3.42
CA HIS A 247 -23.62 -22.43 3.03
C HIS A 247 -23.85 -22.59 1.53
N SER A 248 -25.13 -22.60 1.15
CA SER A 248 -25.48 -22.48 -0.28
C SER A 248 -25.36 -21.02 -0.75
N GLU A 249 -25.12 -20.82 -2.05
CA GLU A 249 -25.11 -19.48 -2.64
C GLU A 249 -26.39 -18.72 -2.29
N ASN A 250 -27.55 -19.36 -2.45
CA ASN A 250 -28.85 -18.75 -2.17
C ASN A 250 -29.01 -18.30 -0.71
N GLU A 251 -28.49 -19.05 0.26
CA GLU A 251 -28.55 -18.68 1.67
C GLU A 251 -27.74 -17.40 1.96
N LEU A 252 -26.52 -17.33 1.41
CA LEU A 252 -25.67 -16.15 1.54
C LEU A 252 -26.29 -14.93 0.83
N LEU A 253 -26.86 -15.13 -0.36
CA LEU A 253 -27.53 -14.07 -1.12
C LEU A 253 -28.78 -13.54 -0.43
N LEU A 254 -29.48 -14.35 0.37
CA LEU A 254 -30.65 -13.94 1.15
C LEU A 254 -30.28 -13.25 2.47
N SER A 255 -29.12 -13.53 3.05
CA SER A 255 -28.70 -12.94 4.33
C SER A 255 -28.17 -11.51 4.19
N LEU A 256 -27.45 -11.21 3.10
CA LEU A 256 -26.82 -9.90 2.85
C LEU A 256 -27.83 -8.72 2.78
N PRO A 257 -28.98 -8.81 2.08
CA PRO A 257 -29.92 -7.70 1.97
C PRO A 257 -30.64 -7.34 3.28
N VAL A 258 -30.66 -8.25 4.26
CA VAL A 258 -31.38 -8.09 5.54
C VAL A 258 -30.51 -7.41 6.60
N ILE A 259 -29.23 -7.17 6.30
CA ILE A 259 -28.30 -6.50 7.21
C ILE A 259 -28.79 -5.11 7.58
N THR A 260 -29.01 -4.90 8.87
CA THR A 260 -29.44 -3.63 9.45
C THR A 260 -28.25 -2.74 9.81
N LEU A 261 -28.49 -1.43 9.83
CA LEU A 261 -27.50 -0.45 10.27
C LEU A 261 -27.37 -0.41 11.77
N SER A 262 -26.16 -0.09 12.24
CA SER A 262 -25.92 0.35 13.60
C SER A 262 -25.42 1.79 13.57
N THR A 263 -26.02 2.65 14.38
CA THR A 263 -25.77 4.11 14.37
C THR A 263 -24.65 4.54 15.33
N SER A 264 -23.82 3.61 15.79
CA SER A 264 -22.75 3.87 16.73
C SER A 264 -21.42 4.15 16.02
N SER A 265 -20.68 5.15 16.50
CA SER A 265 -19.33 5.45 16.01
C SER A 265 -18.31 4.72 16.87
N ASP A 266 -17.89 3.53 16.44
CA ASP A 266 -16.72 2.90 17.04
C ASP A 266 -15.44 3.57 16.54
N GLU A 267 -14.51 3.76 17.48
CA GLU A 267 -13.26 4.47 17.26
C GLU A 267 -12.07 3.54 16.98
N ASN A 268 -12.17 2.23 17.28
CA ASN A 268 -11.03 1.32 17.13
C ASN A 268 -11.28 0.14 16.18
N LEU A 269 -11.04 0.37 14.89
CA LEU A 269 -11.17 -0.65 13.83
C LEU A 269 -10.13 -1.78 13.90
N SER A 270 -8.99 -1.58 14.57
CA SER A 270 -7.96 -2.62 14.70
C SER A 270 -8.47 -3.88 15.40
N ARG A 271 -9.38 -3.73 16.38
CA ARG A 271 -9.99 -4.85 17.12
C ARG A 271 -10.82 -5.75 16.21
N VAL A 272 -11.40 -5.18 15.15
CA VAL A 272 -12.28 -5.90 14.23
C VAL A 272 -11.47 -6.91 13.42
N VAL A 273 -10.27 -6.52 12.98
CA VAL A 273 -9.33 -7.42 12.29
C VAL A 273 -8.85 -8.52 13.24
N SER A 274 -8.42 -8.16 14.44
CA SER A 274 -7.95 -9.15 15.44
C SER A 274 -9.03 -10.15 15.83
N HIS A 275 -10.28 -9.70 15.99
CA HIS A 275 -11.40 -10.58 16.27
C HIS A 275 -11.73 -11.48 15.07
N GLY A 276 -11.72 -10.92 13.85
CA GLY A 276 -11.94 -11.70 12.64
C GLY A 276 -10.92 -12.82 12.45
N LYS A 277 -9.63 -12.55 12.73
CA LYS A 277 -8.58 -13.58 12.76
C LYS A 277 -8.88 -14.67 13.77
N GLN A 278 -9.20 -14.29 15.00
CA GLN A 278 -9.54 -15.24 16.06
C GLN A 278 -10.72 -16.14 15.68
N GLU A 279 -11.75 -15.58 15.04
CA GLU A 279 -12.92 -16.34 14.60
C GLU A 279 -12.57 -17.33 13.49
N LEU A 280 -11.72 -16.94 12.53
CA LEU A 280 -11.21 -17.87 11.52
C LEU A 280 -10.35 -18.99 12.12
N ASP A 281 -9.56 -18.70 13.16
CA ASP A 281 -8.73 -19.70 13.84
C ASP A 281 -9.56 -20.70 14.67
N VAL A 282 -10.73 -20.27 15.17
CA VAL A 282 -11.59 -21.10 16.02
C VAL A 282 -12.63 -21.86 15.20
N CYS A 283 -13.23 -21.22 14.20
CA CYS A 283 -14.34 -21.78 13.41
C CYS A 283 -13.90 -22.27 12.03
N GLY A 284 -12.77 -21.81 11.51
CA GLY A 284 -12.20 -22.31 10.26
C GLY A 284 -11.61 -23.71 10.43
N ARG A 285 -11.44 -24.39 9.30
CA ARG A 285 -10.76 -25.67 9.18
C ARG A 285 -9.26 -25.48 9.38
N ALA A 286 -8.61 -26.52 9.90
CA ALA A 286 -7.18 -26.48 10.20
C ALA A 286 -6.32 -26.49 8.92
N ASP A 287 -6.78 -27.14 7.86
CA ASP A 287 -6.06 -27.38 6.60
C ASP A 287 -6.55 -26.51 5.42
N SER A 288 -7.32 -25.47 5.71
CA SER A 288 -7.86 -24.53 4.73
C SER A 288 -7.06 -23.23 4.68
N LYS A 289 -7.05 -22.62 3.48
CA LYS A 289 -6.66 -21.22 3.32
C LYS A 289 -7.74 -20.33 3.94
N LYS A 290 -7.35 -19.28 4.64
CA LYS A 290 -8.25 -18.40 5.39
C LYS A 290 -8.20 -17.00 4.77
N LEU A 291 -9.35 -16.46 4.38
CA LEU A 291 -9.46 -15.11 3.84
C LEU A 291 -10.30 -14.24 4.76
N LEU A 292 -9.68 -13.20 5.32
CA LEU A 292 -10.37 -12.19 6.11
C LEU A 292 -10.60 -10.95 5.26
N ILE A 293 -11.85 -10.67 4.89
CA ILE A 293 -12.19 -9.56 4.00
C ILE A 293 -12.90 -8.46 4.77
N LEU A 294 -12.22 -7.34 4.97
CA LEU A 294 -12.74 -6.18 5.68
C LEU A 294 -13.29 -5.13 4.71
N PHE A 295 -14.59 -4.85 4.77
CA PHE A 295 -15.19 -3.74 4.03
C PHE A 295 -15.09 -2.46 4.84
N SER A 296 -14.30 -1.49 4.38
CA SER A 296 -14.04 -0.24 5.11
C SER A 296 -13.84 0.93 4.16
N ASP A 297 -14.19 2.14 4.62
CA ASP A 297 -13.93 3.38 3.90
C ASP A 297 -12.49 3.89 4.06
N GLY A 298 -11.65 3.18 4.81
CA GLY A 298 -10.27 3.58 5.07
C GLY A 298 -10.13 4.75 6.04
N GLN A 299 -11.19 5.17 6.72
CA GLN A 299 -11.12 6.20 7.77
C GLN A 299 -10.72 5.55 9.10
N PHE A 300 -9.45 5.15 9.17
CA PHE A 300 -8.85 4.60 10.38
C PHE A 300 -8.40 5.72 11.31
N ASN A 301 -8.85 5.69 12.57
CA ASN A 301 -8.43 6.68 13.58
C ASN A 301 -6.96 6.52 13.96
N ASP A 302 -6.47 5.29 14.08
CA ASP A 302 -5.06 4.97 14.28
C ASP A 302 -4.56 4.04 13.17
N LEU A 303 -3.74 4.59 12.27
CA LEU A 303 -3.16 3.85 11.15
C LEU A 303 -2.08 2.86 11.60
N ILE A 304 -1.39 3.14 12.70
CA ILE A 304 -0.30 2.28 13.19
C ILE A 304 -0.92 1.03 13.81
N ASP A 305 -1.91 1.19 14.68
CA ASP A 305 -2.61 0.07 15.31
C ASP A 305 -3.32 -0.80 14.27
N MET A 306 -3.99 -0.17 13.30
CA MET A 306 -4.62 -0.90 12.20
C MET A 306 -3.60 -1.70 11.38
N LYS A 307 -2.45 -1.07 11.04
CA LYS A 307 -1.38 -1.76 10.31
C LYS A 307 -0.84 -2.95 11.10
N ASN A 308 -0.59 -2.77 12.39
CA ASN A 308 -0.11 -3.85 13.25
C ASN A 308 -1.13 -4.98 13.36
N ALA A 309 -2.42 -4.67 13.46
CA ALA A 309 -3.47 -5.68 13.51
C ALA A 309 -3.55 -6.50 12.20
N VAL A 310 -3.48 -5.83 11.05
CA VAL A 310 -3.46 -6.50 9.74
C VAL A 310 -2.21 -7.36 9.59
N GLN A 311 -1.04 -6.84 9.96
CA GLN A 311 0.21 -7.60 9.91
C GLN A 311 0.20 -8.82 10.83
N ASN A 312 -0.34 -8.70 12.03
CA ASN A 312 -0.43 -9.82 12.98
C ASN A 312 -1.49 -10.85 12.58
N ALA A 313 -2.55 -10.42 11.88
CA ALA A 313 -3.58 -11.32 11.38
C ALA A 313 -3.20 -12.01 10.06
N THR A 314 -2.15 -11.51 9.37
CA THR A 314 -1.63 -12.13 8.15
C THR A 314 -0.55 -13.13 8.51
N ASP A 315 -0.74 -14.38 8.14
CA ASP A 315 0.21 -15.48 8.33
C ASP A 315 0.23 -16.40 7.09
N GLU A 316 0.86 -17.57 7.18
CA GLU A 316 0.99 -18.50 6.04
C GLU A 316 -0.37 -19.04 5.55
N GLU A 317 -1.36 -19.15 6.44
CA GLU A 317 -2.68 -19.67 6.11
C GLU A 317 -3.72 -18.56 5.93
N THR A 318 -3.50 -17.40 6.55
CA THR A 318 -4.47 -16.31 6.64
C THR A 318 -4.03 -15.08 5.88
N THR A 319 -4.86 -14.69 4.91
CA THR A 319 -4.68 -13.45 4.15
C THR A 319 -5.76 -12.44 4.52
N VAL A 320 -5.35 -11.21 4.81
CA VAL A 320 -6.26 -10.10 5.13
C VAL A 320 -6.39 -9.16 3.93
N LEU A 321 -7.60 -9.05 3.40
CA LEU A 321 -7.95 -8.14 2.31
C LEU A 321 -8.82 -7.01 2.85
N ILE A 322 -8.59 -5.78 2.37
CA ILE A 322 -9.43 -4.64 2.71
C ILE A 322 -10.13 -4.13 1.46
N PHE A 323 -11.45 -4.22 1.47
CA PHE A 323 -12.34 -3.76 0.41
C PHE A 323 -12.86 -2.35 0.69
N GLY A 324 -12.36 -1.39 -0.07
CA GLY A 324 -12.84 -0.01 -0.10
C GLY A 324 -13.92 0.19 -1.15
N ALA A 325 -15.14 0.53 -0.74
CA ALA A 325 -16.25 0.83 -1.65
C ALA A 325 -16.88 2.20 -1.38
N GLY A 326 -17.15 2.96 -2.45
CA GLY A 326 -17.83 4.26 -2.40
C GLY A 326 -16.92 5.45 -2.72
N GLU A 327 -17.53 6.63 -2.85
CA GLU A 327 -16.82 7.83 -3.35
C GLU A 327 -15.88 8.48 -2.31
N THR A 328 -16.07 8.16 -1.03
CA THR A 328 -15.32 8.78 0.09
C THR A 328 -14.24 7.88 0.66
N VAL A 329 -13.85 6.83 -0.09
CA VAL A 329 -12.84 5.86 0.34
C VAL A 329 -11.45 6.51 0.37
N ASN A 330 -10.76 6.37 1.50
CA ASN A 330 -9.36 6.77 1.63
C ASN A 330 -8.43 5.65 1.14
N HIS A 331 -8.26 5.58 -0.17
CA HIS A 331 -7.40 4.58 -0.83
C HIS A 331 -5.96 4.57 -0.31
N THR A 332 -5.43 5.75 0.08
CA THR A 332 -4.06 5.87 0.60
C THR A 332 -3.95 5.23 1.98
N ALA A 333 -4.94 5.42 2.85
CA ALA A 333 -4.96 4.80 4.16
C ALA A 333 -5.03 3.28 4.07
N ILE A 334 -5.92 2.75 3.23
CA ILE A 334 -6.05 1.29 2.99
C ILE A 334 -4.72 0.70 2.51
N ARG A 335 -4.11 1.29 1.48
CA ARG A 335 -2.81 0.83 0.95
C ARG A 335 -1.68 0.88 1.97
N ASN A 336 -1.75 1.76 2.96
CA ASN A 336 -0.72 1.90 3.98
C ASN A 336 -0.80 0.85 5.10
N VAL A 337 -1.98 0.24 5.30
CA VAL A 337 -2.22 -0.72 6.40
C VAL A 337 -2.13 -2.17 5.95
N VAL A 338 -2.43 -2.48 4.68
CA VAL A 338 -2.26 -3.83 4.13
C VAL A 338 -0.79 -4.21 4.00
N THR A 339 -0.50 -5.51 4.08
CA THR A 339 0.85 -6.09 3.92
C THR A 339 1.37 -5.91 2.51
N ASP A 340 0.51 -6.17 1.52
CA ASP A 340 0.74 -5.89 0.11
C ASP A 340 -0.36 -4.96 -0.45
N SER A 341 0.04 -4.03 -1.30
CA SER A 341 -0.85 -3.21 -2.11
C SER A 341 -1.87 -4.03 -2.92
N TYR A 342 -1.58 -5.29 -3.22
CA TYR A 342 -2.47 -6.25 -3.85
C TYR A 342 -3.76 -6.48 -3.07
N TYR A 343 -3.66 -6.52 -1.74
CA TYR A 343 -4.79 -6.81 -0.85
C TYR A 343 -5.62 -5.57 -0.51
N ALA A 344 -5.25 -4.40 -1.04
CA ALA A 344 -6.10 -3.21 -1.03
C ALA A 344 -7.06 -3.24 -2.23
N LEU A 345 -8.24 -3.82 -2.02
CA LEU A 345 -9.28 -3.98 -3.03
C LEU A 345 -10.12 -2.70 -3.11
N LEU A 346 -9.97 -1.92 -4.17
CA LEU A 346 -10.57 -0.58 -4.26
C LEU A 346 -11.62 -0.56 -5.38
N SER A 347 -12.90 -0.46 -5.02
CA SER A 347 -13.97 -0.27 -5.98
C SER A 347 -14.12 1.23 -6.29
N ALA A 348 -13.40 1.71 -7.30
CA ALA A 348 -13.63 3.01 -7.90
C ALA A 348 -14.58 2.83 -9.10
N SER A 349 -15.87 3.07 -8.91
CA SER A 349 -16.90 3.12 -9.97
C SER A 349 -17.12 1.84 -10.80
N SER A 350 -18.12 1.06 -10.39
CA SER A 350 -19.04 0.18 -11.14
C SER A 350 -18.57 -0.77 -12.27
N ASN A 351 -17.35 -0.73 -12.81
CA ASN A 351 -16.97 -1.50 -14.00
C ASN A 351 -15.66 -2.29 -13.88
N GLU A 352 -14.91 -2.15 -12.79
CA GLU A 352 -13.69 -2.94 -12.59
C GLU A 352 -14.03 -4.20 -11.78
N TYR A 353 -14.07 -5.35 -12.48
CA TYR A 353 -14.19 -6.68 -11.88
C TYR A 353 -12.94 -7.09 -11.10
N THR A 354 -11.87 -6.28 -11.12
CA THR A 354 -10.57 -6.61 -10.55
C THR A 354 -10.62 -7.01 -9.07
N PRO A 355 -11.33 -6.29 -8.18
CA PRO A 355 -11.43 -6.70 -6.78
C PRO A 355 -12.03 -8.10 -6.59
N LEU A 356 -13.03 -8.45 -7.41
CA LEU A 356 -13.67 -9.77 -7.36
C LEU A 356 -12.76 -10.85 -7.94
N GLN A 357 -12.01 -10.51 -9.00
CA GLN A 357 -10.99 -11.37 -9.58
C GLN A 357 -9.88 -11.69 -8.58
N THR A 358 -9.40 -10.72 -7.79
CA THR A 358 -8.43 -10.96 -6.72
C THR A 358 -8.97 -11.89 -5.65
N VAL A 359 -10.22 -11.72 -5.19
CA VAL A 359 -10.78 -12.62 -4.18
C VAL A 359 -10.96 -14.03 -4.73
N LYS A 360 -11.41 -14.16 -5.99
CA LYS A 360 -11.45 -15.46 -6.65
C LYS A 360 -10.06 -16.04 -6.73
N SER A 361 -9.05 -15.27 -7.14
CA SER A 361 -7.70 -15.77 -7.27
C SER A 361 -7.07 -16.18 -5.93
N GLU A 362 -7.48 -15.58 -4.82
CA GLU A 362 -7.00 -15.98 -3.48
C GLU A 362 -7.71 -17.20 -2.90
N SER A 363 -8.90 -17.52 -3.43
CA SER A 363 -9.75 -18.61 -2.92
C SER A 363 -9.39 -20.02 -3.41
N TRP A 364 -8.46 -20.13 -4.36
CA TRP A 364 -7.93 -21.40 -4.89
C TRP A 364 -6.43 -21.43 -4.65
N TYR A 365 -5.89 -22.62 -4.43
CA TYR A 365 -4.45 -22.84 -4.29
C TYR A 365 -4.12 -24.26 -4.71
N THR A 366 -2.84 -24.53 -4.97
CA THR A 366 -2.39 -25.87 -5.35
C THR A 366 -1.56 -26.46 -4.23
N VAL A 367 -1.91 -27.68 -3.80
CA VAL A 367 -1.12 -28.44 -2.83
C VAL A 367 -0.35 -29.50 -3.61
N CYS A 368 0.98 -29.41 -3.56
CA CYS A 368 1.86 -30.41 -4.15
C CYS A 368 2.52 -31.25 -3.06
N ALA A 369 2.78 -32.53 -3.34
CA ALA A 369 3.62 -33.35 -2.47
C ALA A 369 5.02 -32.73 -2.35
N GLU A 370 5.58 -32.70 -1.14
CA GLU A 370 6.90 -32.09 -0.86
C GLU A 370 8.07 -32.72 -1.65
N ASP A 371 7.85 -33.88 -2.27
CA ASP A 371 8.89 -34.81 -2.73
C ASP A 371 9.20 -34.76 -4.25
N ILE A 372 8.73 -33.73 -4.97
CA ILE A 372 8.91 -33.65 -6.45
C ILE A 372 10.41 -33.61 -6.84
N PHE A 373 11.29 -33.15 -5.94
CA PHE A 373 12.73 -33.05 -6.17
C PHE A 373 13.61 -34.04 -5.39
N GLN A 374 13.09 -34.76 -4.38
CA GLN A 374 13.88 -35.73 -3.61
C GLN A 374 13.68 -37.18 -4.08
N ALA A 375 12.57 -37.49 -4.76
CA ALA A 375 12.29 -38.82 -5.32
C ALA A 375 13.13 -39.22 -6.56
N ARG A 376 13.98 -38.33 -7.09
CA ARG A 376 14.92 -38.63 -8.20
C ARG A 376 16.37 -38.56 -7.73
N VAL A 377 16.80 -39.54 -6.93
CA VAL A 377 18.23 -39.86 -6.72
C VAL A 377 18.46 -41.35 -6.96
#